data_AF-A0A0T6ZS58-F1
#
_entry.id   AF-A0A0T6ZS58-F1
#
_cell.length_a   1.000
_cell.length_b   1.000
_cell.length_c   1.000
_cell.angle_alpha   90.00
_cell.angle_beta   90.00
_cell.angle_gamma   90.00
#
_symmetry.space_group_name_H-M   'P 1'
#
loop_
_entity.id
_entity.type
_entity.pdbx_description
1 polymer ?
#
loop_
_entity_poly.entity_id
_entity_poly.type
_entity_poly.pdbx_seq_one_letter_code
_entity_poly.pdbx_strand_id
1 'polypeptide(L)'
;MFYKQRGKGEHSSRLEAVWHGARELQLIFLRFAKGLVAAVVLVQAMPVLASDKNTGAEKAFDAFLGCRPEFFAVLRNEAPTFGASEVVSPAPDLAGEGMTETAKVTFAAPIDVSGIHLLKYSQMKATTEPEAWWWGFLTDRAPKDLVDAIRSREPAAEFFAQANTIFRVIEEGNAQGSTASARTMMINGTGNPNQSLVLCVVTADLMGDMKSLPDAADMFRR
;
A
#
# COMPACT_ATOMS: atom_id res chain seq x y z
N MET A 1 50.32 -13.92 -24.25
CA MET A 1 49.15 -13.52 -25.06
C MET A 1 48.35 -12.50 -24.26
N PHE A 2 48.07 -11.35 -24.88
CA PHE A 2 47.40 -10.13 -24.37
C PHE A 2 45.96 -10.40 -23.85
N TYR A 3 45.26 -9.61 -23.00
CA TYR A 3 45.14 -8.15 -22.70
C TYR A 3 44.76 -8.04 -21.19
N LYS A 4 45.28 -7.18 -20.29
CA LYS A 4 45.34 -5.70 -20.13
C LYS A 4 43.98 -4.97 -20.19
N GLN A 5 43.53 -4.43 -19.04
CA GLN A 5 42.93 -3.09 -18.89
C GLN A 5 43.08 -2.64 -17.42
N ARG A 6 43.44 -1.36 -17.22
CA ARG A 6 43.89 -0.71 -15.98
C ARG A 6 43.23 0.67 -15.91
N GLY A 7 42.81 1.10 -14.71
CA GLY A 7 42.41 2.49 -14.34
C GLY A 7 40.90 2.63 -14.06
N LYS A 8 40.36 3.02 -12.89
CA LYS A 8 40.71 4.10 -11.92
C LYS A 8 40.91 5.43 -12.66
N GLY A 9 40.16 6.51 -12.47
CA GLY A 9 38.99 6.89 -11.69
C GLY A 9 38.64 8.32 -12.13
N GLU A 10 37.87 9.05 -11.30
CA GLU A 10 37.63 10.51 -11.34
C GLU A 10 36.43 11.09 -12.13
N HIS A 11 35.72 11.96 -11.40
CA HIS A 11 34.75 12.98 -11.82
C HIS A 11 33.33 12.52 -12.20
N SER A 12 32.37 12.45 -11.26
CA SER A 12 31.87 13.57 -10.44
C SER A 12 31.52 14.81 -11.25
N SER A 13 30.77 14.72 -12.36
CA SER A 13 30.25 15.92 -13.07
C SER A 13 29.02 15.70 -13.96
N ARG A 14 28.11 14.75 -13.68
CA ARG A 14 26.89 14.60 -14.53
C ARG A 14 25.58 14.41 -13.76
N LEU A 15 25.55 14.95 -12.54
CA LEU A 15 24.35 15.12 -11.72
C LEU A 15 23.62 16.46 -11.96
N GLU A 16 24.01 17.28 -12.95
CA GLU A 16 23.47 18.66 -13.08
C GLU A 16 22.85 19.04 -14.44
N ALA A 17 22.52 18.11 -15.34
CA ALA A 17 22.10 18.53 -16.69
C ALA A 17 20.99 17.72 -17.35
N VAL A 18 19.85 17.53 -16.69
CA VAL A 18 18.53 17.45 -17.37
C VAL A 18 17.43 18.03 -16.46
N TRP A 19 17.73 19.14 -15.79
CA TRP A 19 16.75 20.07 -15.23
C TRP A 19 16.72 21.25 -16.19
N HIS A 20 15.85 21.24 -17.21
CA HIS A 20 15.35 22.45 -17.89
C HIS A 20 14.34 22.05 -18.96
N GLY A 21 13.05 22.21 -18.68
CA GLY A 21 12.03 22.17 -19.74
C GLY A 21 10.64 21.77 -19.26
N ALA A 22 9.93 22.68 -18.58
CA ALA A 22 8.47 22.84 -18.69
C ALA A 22 7.96 23.83 -17.62
N ARG A 23 8.24 25.11 -17.84
CA ARG A 23 7.49 26.23 -17.27
C ARG A 23 7.14 27.16 -18.42
N GLU A 24 5.97 27.79 -18.32
CA GLU A 24 5.40 28.84 -19.19
C GLU A 24 4.54 28.37 -20.39
N LEU A 25 3.20 28.38 -20.22
CA LEU A 25 2.33 29.49 -20.69
C LEU A 25 0.83 29.18 -20.52
N GLN A 26 0.10 30.20 -20.06
CA GLN A 26 -1.34 30.22 -19.82
C GLN A 26 -2.15 30.63 -21.07
N LEU A 27 -3.45 30.29 -21.01
CA LEU A 27 -4.62 31.15 -21.30
C LEU A 27 -5.22 31.25 -22.73
N ILE A 28 -6.57 31.21 -22.72
CA ILE A 28 -7.59 31.65 -23.72
C ILE A 28 -7.96 30.54 -24.74
N PHE A 29 -9.20 30.02 -24.79
CA PHE A 29 -10.40 30.72 -25.26
C PHE A 29 -11.70 30.25 -24.57
N LEU A 30 -12.44 31.21 -24.01
CA LEU A 30 -13.91 31.16 -23.95
C LEU A 30 -14.47 31.35 -25.37
N ARG A 31 -15.57 30.67 -25.72
CA ARG A 31 -16.81 31.29 -26.24
C ARG A 31 -17.94 30.28 -26.52
N PHE A 32 -19.10 30.62 -25.95
CA PHE A 32 -20.49 30.42 -26.38
C PHE A 32 -21.05 29.01 -26.67
N ALA A 33 -21.96 28.57 -25.79
CA ALA A 33 -23.15 27.82 -26.19
C ALA A 33 -24.38 28.41 -25.49
N LYS A 34 -25.37 28.80 -26.31
CA LYS A 34 -26.69 29.30 -25.92
C LYS A 34 -27.55 28.15 -25.38
N GLY A 35 -28.42 28.47 -24.42
CA GLY A 35 -29.13 27.48 -23.61
C GLY A 35 -30.40 26.87 -24.20
N LEU A 36 -31.03 26.01 -23.39
CA LEU A 36 -32.47 25.89 -23.24
C LEU A 36 -32.78 25.21 -21.90
N VAL A 37 -33.83 25.70 -21.23
CA VAL A 37 -34.41 25.20 -19.98
C VAL A 37 -35.27 23.96 -20.26
N ALA A 38 -35.17 22.91 -19.44
CA ALA A 38 -36.27 21.96 -19.23
C ALA A 38 -36.13 21.13 -17.94
N ALA A 39 -37.17 21.24 -17.10
CA ALA A 39 -37.73 20.28 -16.15
C ALA A 39 -36.80 19.53 -15.16
N VAL A 40 -36.86 19.99 -13.91
CA VAL A 40 -36.46 19.25 -12.71
C VAL A 40 -37.47 18.12 -12.46
N VAL A 41 -37.03 16.86 -12.56
CA VAL A 41 -37.73 15.71 -11.97
C VAL A 41 -37.04 15.42 -10.64
N LEU A 42 -37.66 15.83 -9.53
CA LEU A 42 -37.26 15.41 -8.19
C LEU A 42 -37.71 13.96 -7.98
N VAL A 43 -36.90 13.01 -8.43
CA VAL A 43 -36.93 11.65 -7.88
C VAL A 43 -36.29 11.76 -6.50
N GLN A 44 -37.11 11.77 -5.45
CA GLN A 44 -36.60 11.53 -4.10
C GLN A 44 -36.17 10.07 -4.02
N ALA A 45 -34.94 9.81 -4.43
CA ALA A 45 -34.24 8.61 -4.02
C ALA A 45 -34.16 8.66 -2.48
N MET A 46 -34.80 7.70 -1.82
CA MET A 46 -34.51 7.44 -0.41
C MET A 46 -32.98 7.24 -0.31
N PRO A 47 -32.28 7.95 0.60
CA PRO A 47 -30.87 7.69 0.80
C PRO A 47 -30.76 6.25 1.27
N VAL A 48 -30.25 5.39 0.40
CA VAL A 48 -29.80 4.06 0.76
C VAL A 48 -28.80 4.25 1.89
N LEU A 49 -29.17 3.82 3.10
CA LEU A 49 -28.26 3.67 4.23
C LEU A 49 -27.28 2.51 3.93
N ALA A 50 -26.42 2.70 2.93
CA ALA A 50 -25.28 1.85 2.64
C ALA A 50 -23.97 2.64 2.68
N SER A 51 -23.97 3.82 3.29
CA SER A 51 -22.85 4.76 3.17
C SER A 51 -21.81 4.65 4.29
N ASP A 52 -22.14 4.11 5.47
CA ASP A 52 -21.22 4.24 6.61
C ASP A 52 -20.14 3.15 6.67
N LYS A 53 -20.44 1.93 6.21
CA LYS A 53 -19.47 0.81 6.28
C LYS A 53 -18.29 1.01 5.34
N ASN A 54 -18.53 1.53 4.14
CA ASN A 54 -17.48 1.71 3.15
C ASN A 54 -16.55 2.87 3.54
N THR A 55 -17.06 3.93 4.17
CA THR A 55 -16.23 5.06 4.60
C THR A 55 -15.17 4.67 5.63
N GLY A 56 -15.49 3.78 6.59
CA GLY A 56 -14.50 3.31 7.57
C GLY A 56 -13.42 2.42 6.94
N ALA A 57 -13.80 1.50 6.05
CA ALA A 57 -12.84 0.66 5.33
C ALA A 57 -11.92 1.49 4.42
N GLU A 58 -12.47 2.48 3.70
CA GLU A 58 -11.70 3.42 2.88
C GLU A 58 -10.71 4.22 3.72
N LYS A 59 -11.14 4.74 4.88
CA LYS A 59 -10.26 5.46 5.81
C LYS A 59 -9.11 4.60 6.32
N ALA A 60 -9.38 3.34 6.67
CA ALA A 60 -8.33 2.41 7.08
C ALA A 60 -7.38 2.08 5.92
N PHE A 61 -7.89 1.90 4.70
CA PHE A 61 -7.08 1.67 3.52
C PHE A 61 -6.21 2.88 3.16
N ASP A 62 -6.74 4.10 3.24
CA ASP A 62 -5.96 5.33 3.00
C ASP A 62 -4.83 5.50 4.04
N ALA A 63 -5.10 5.19 5.31
CA ALA A 63 -4.06 5.16 6.33
C ALA A 63 -3.00 4.07 6.05
N PHE A 64 -3.42 2.92 5.51
CA PHE A 64 -2.54 1.84 5.11
C PHE A 64 -1.57 2.25 3.99
N LEU A 65 -1.99 3.07 3.02
CA LEU A 65 -1.15 3.47 1.88
C LEU A 65 0.15 4.18 2.29
N GLY A 66 0.15 4.84 3.46
CA GLY A 66 1.33 5.48 4.02
C GLY A 66 2.31 4.52 4.71
N CYS A 67 1.94 3.26 4.91
CA CYS A 67 2.71 2.25 5.65
C CYS A 67 3.22 2.71 7.02
N ARG A 68 2.43 3.55 7.70
CA ARG A 68 2.80 4.09 9.02
C ARG A 68 2.14 3.31 10.16
N PRO A 69 2.76 3.21 11.36
CA PRO A 69 2.15 2.53 12.50
C PRO A 69 0.79 3.11 12.96
N GLU A 70 0.52 4.38 12.66
CA GLU A 70 -0.77 5.02 12.94
C GLU A 70 -1.95 4.32 12.26
N PHE A 71 -1.69 3.59 11.17
CA PHE A 71 -2.65 2.70 10.53
C PHE A 71 -3.35 1.78 11.53
N PHE A 72 -2.63 1.19 12.50
CA PHE A 72 -3.24 0.23 13.42
C PHE A 72 -4.29 0.85 14.34
N ALA A 73 -4.11 2.13 14.72
CA ALA A 73 -5.10 2.86 15.49
C ALA A 73 -6.36 3.13 14.65
N VAL A 74 -6.18 3.49 13.38
CA VAL A 74 -7.29 3.66 12.43
C VAL A 74 -8.01 2.34 12.21
N LEU A 75 -7.29 1.27 11.90
CA LEU A 75 -7.84 -0.06 11.67
C LEU A 75 -8.67 -0.55 12.87
N ARG A 76 -8.17 -0.38 14.09
CA ARG A 76 -8.92 -0.75 15.32
C ARG A 76 -10.22 0.02 15.46
N ASN A 77 -10.21 1.32 15.18
CA ASN A 77 -11.41 2.16 15.29
C ASN A 77 -12.45 1.77 14.23
N GLU A 78 -11.99 1.47 13.02
CA GLU A 78 -12.83 1.12 11.88
C GLU A 78 -13.11 -0.38 11.76
N ALA A 79 -12.55 -1.24 12.62
CA ALA A 79 -12.65 -2.70 12.55
C ALA A 79 -14.06 -3.28 12.31
N PRO A 80 -15.16 -2.72 12.86
CA PRO A 80 -16.51 -3.22 12.59
C PRO A 80 -16.90 -3.22 11.10
N THR A 81 -16.27 -2.38 10.27
CA THR A 81 -16.59 -2.32 8.84
C THR A 81 -16.09 -3.54 8.08
N PHE A 82 -15.03 -4.19 8.59
CA PHE A 82 -14.38 -5.33 7.95
C PHE A 82 -15.10 -6.67 8.19
N GLY A 83 -15.95 -6.76 9.21
CA GLY A 83 -16.72 -7.98 9.50
C GLY A 83 -15.87 -9.25 9.53
N ALA A 84 -14.84 -9.29 10.38
CA ALA A 84 -13.95 -10.44 10.48
C ALA A 84 -14.73 -11.73 10.79
N SER A 85 -14.56 -12.76 9.95
CA SER A 85 -15.17 -14.09 10.13
C SER A 85 -14.25 -15.04 10.86
N GLU A 86 -12.94 -14.83 10.76
CA GLU A 86 -11.92 -15.70 11.35
C GLU A 86 -10.66 -14.88 11.66
N VAL A 87 -10.07 -15.12 12.83
CA VAL A 87 -8.75 -14.61 13.21
C VAL A 87 -7.90 -15.80 13.63
N VAL A 88 -6.82 -16.04 12.90
CA VAL A 88 -5.84 -17.10 13.15
C VAL A 88 -4.52 -16.47 13.49
N SER A 89 -3.90 -16.91 14.59
CA SER A 89 -2.51 -16.61 14.93
C SER A 89 -1.71 -17.90 14.69
N PRO A 90 -1.03 -18.04 13.54
CA PRO A 90 -0.29 -19.25 13.22
C PRO A 90 0.79 -19.52 14.26
N ALA A 91 1.10 -20.80 14.49
CA ALA A 91 2.28 -21.17 15.25
C ALA A 91 3.54 -20.64 14.55
N PRO A 92 4.59 -20.26 15.32
CA PRO A 92 5.73 -19.51 14.79
C PRO A 92 6.56 -20.25 13.73
N ASP A 93 6.31 -21.54 13.48
CA ASP A 93 7.06 -22.43 12.59
C ASP A 93 6.43 -22.65 11.19
N LEU A 94 5.25 -22.05 10.91
CA LEU A 94 4.50 -22.32 9.67
C LEU A 94 4.76 -21.35 8.51
N ALA A 95 5.52 -20.28 8.73
CA ALA A 95 5.97 -19.41 7.65
C ALA A 95 7.41 -19.82 7.28
N GLY A 96 7.69 -19.94 5.97
CA GLY A 96 8.96 -20.45 5.47
C GLY A 96 10.19 -19.67 5.96
N GLU A 97 11.39 -20.15 5.59
CA GLU A 97 12.66 -19.58 6.04
C GLU A 97 12.70 -18.04 5.93
N GLY A 98 12.97 -17.37 7.06
CA GLY A 98 13.14 -15.91 7.15
C GLY A 98 11.93 -15.11 7.63
N MET A 99 10.74 -15.72 7.79
CA MET A 99 9.52 -15.01 8.20
C MET A 99 8.67 -15.82 9.18
N THR A 100 8.01 -15.14 10.12
CA THR A 100 6.95 -15.72 10.94
C THR A 100 5.65 -14.97 10.66
N GLU A 101 4.64 -15.66 10.15
CA GLU A 101 3.30 -15.10 10.07
C GLU A 101 2.70 -15.05 11.47
N THR A 102 2.34 -13.85 11.93
CA THR A 102 1.87 -13.62 13.29
C THR A 102 0.35 -13.56 13.38
N ALA A 103 -0.33 -13.20 12.28
CA ALA A 103 -1.78 -13.26 12.19
C ALA A 103 -2.31 -13.30 10.75
N LYS A 104 -3.46 -13.94 10.60
CA LYS A 104 -4.35 -13.89 9.43
C LYS A 104 -5.77 -13.58 9.88
N VAL A 105 -6.41 -12.64 9.21
CA VAL A 105 -7.82 -12.28 9.42
C VAL A 105 -8.56 -12.46 8.10
N THR A 106 -9.55 -13.33 8.08
CA THR A 106 -10.45 -13.50 6.93
C THR A 106 -11.69 -12.63 7.14
N PHE A 107 -12.11 -11.90 6.12
CA PHE A 107 -13.34 -11.11 6.15
C PHE A 107 -14.55 -11.97 5.75
N ALA A 108 -15.72 -11.71 6.33
CA ALA A 108 -16.94 -12.46 6.02
C ALA A 108 -17.40 -12.30 4.57
N ALA A 109 -17.08 -11.17 3.95
CA ALA A 109 -17.27 -10.88 2.54
C ALA A 109 -16.14 -9.97 2.04
N PRO A 110 -15.89 -9.90 0.72
CA PRO A 110 -14.97 -8.92 0.16
C PRO A 110 -15.37 -7.49 0.57
N ILE A 111 -14.41 -6.71 1.06
CA ILE A 111 -14.61 -5.32 1.49
C ILE A 111 -14.21 -4.40 0.34
N ASP A 112 -15.17 -3.67 -0.21
CA ASP A 112 -14.91 -2.71 -1.28
C ASP A 112 -14.33 -1.40 -0.74
N VAL A 113 -13.12 -1.07 -1.20
CA VAL A 113 -12.51 0.25 -1.00
C VAL A 113 -12.27 0.89 -2.36
N SER A 114 -13.29 1.62 -2.81
CA SER A 114 -13.31 2.29 -4.11
C SER A 114 -12.92 1.38 -5.29
N GLY A 115 -13.54 0.20 -5.37
CA GLY A 115 -13.32 -0.79 -6.41
C GLY A 115 -12.19 -1.78 -6.13
N ILE A 116 -11.39 -1.61 -5.07
CA ILE A 116 -10.43 -2.64 -4.64
C ILE A 116 -11.13 -3.52 -3.62
N HIS A 117 -11.30 -4.81 -3.88
CA HIS A 117 -11.85 -5.70 -2.86
C HIS A 117 -10.76 -6.29 -1.98
N LEU A 118 -10.82 -5.98 -0.69
CA LEU A 118 -9.97 -6.56 0.34
C LEU A 118 -10.60 -7.88 0.81
N LEU A 119 -9.82 -8.95 0.78
CA LEU A 119 -10.30 -10.31 1.08
C LEU A 119 -9.84 -10.79 2.45
N LYS A 120 -8.60 -10.45 2.81
CA LYS A 120 -7.95 -10.85 4.06
C LYS A 120 -6.97 -9.78 4.51
N TYR A 121 -6.70 -9.75 5.80
CA TYR A 121 -5.61 -9.01 6.39
C TYR A 121 -4.57 -9.97 6.99
N SER A 122 -3.29 -9.63 6.86
CA SER A 122 -2.17 -10.43 7.38
C SER A 122 -1.18 -9.56 8.14
N GLN A 123 -0.53 -10.16 9.13
CA GLN A 123 0.63 -9.62 9.85
C GLN A 123 1.74 -10.66 9.88
N MET A 124 2.98 -10.19 9.76
CA MET A 124 4.17 -11.04 9.79
C MET A 124 5.34 -10.27 10.40
N LYS A 125 6.33 -11.01 10.88
CA LYS A 125 7.60 -10.48 11.40
C LYS A 125 8.77 -11.21 10.74
N ALA A 126 9.83 -10.48 10.41
CA ALA A 126 11.09 -11.09 9.99
C ALA A 126 11.68 -11.94 11.13
N THR A 127 12.24 -13.11 10.81
CA THR A 127 12.92 -13.98 11.80
C THR A 127 14.41 -13.72 11.90
N THR A 128 14.95 -12.90 10.99
CA THR A 128 16.37 -12.54 10.92
C THR A 128 16.52 -11.03 10.81
N GLU A 129 17.75 -10.54 11.01
CA GLU A 129 18.08 -9.13 10.77
C GLU A 129 17.96 -8.75 9.27
N PRO A 130 17.61 -7.50 8.95
CA PRO A 130 17.18 -6.47 9.89
C PRO A 130 15.79 -6.78 10.46
N GLU A 131 15.57 -6.49 11.74
CA GLU A 131 14.23 -6.61 12.32
C GLU A 131 13.22 -5.75 11.53
N ALA A 132 12.20 -6.41 10.98
CA ALA A 132 11.18 -5.80 10.16
C ALA A 132 9.81 -6.43 10.40
N TRP A 133 8.76 -5.64 10.14
CA TRP A 133 7.38 -6.07 10.23
C TRP A 133 6.69 -5.89 8.89
N TRP A 134 5.77 -6.82 8.63
CA TRP A 134 4.87 -6.76 7.50
C TRP A 134 3.44 -6.77 7.94
N TRP A 135 2.62 -5.99 7.24
CA TRP A 135 1.18 -6.08 7.34
C TRP A 135 0.54 -5.68 6.03
N GLY A 136 -0.66 -6.15 5.77
CA GLY A 136 -1.40 -5.69 4.61
C GLY A 136 -2.54 -6.61 4.22
N PHE A 137 -2.94 -6.52 2.96
CA PHE A 137 -4.19 -7.10 2.49
C PHE A 137 -3.97 -8.00 1.28
N LEU A 138 -4.72 -9.09 1.25
CA LEU A 138 -4.97 -9.84 0.02
C LEU A 138 -6.12 -9.16 -0.75
N THR A 139 -5.94 -8.96 -2.05
CA THR A 139 -6.94 -8.36 -2.94
C THR A 139 -7.32 -9.31 -4.06
N ASP A 140 -8.46 -9.04 -4.70
CA ASP A 140 -8.94 -9.73 -5.91
C ASP A 140 -8.47 -9.08 -7.23
N ARG A 141 -7.32 -8.40 -7.19
CA ARG A 141 -6.74 -7.75 -8.37
C ARG A 141 -5.40 -8.35 -8.73
N ALA A 142 -5.09 -8.40 -10.03
CA ALA A 142 -3.73 -8.65 -10.48
C ALA A 142 -2.80 -7.50 -10.02
N PRO A 143 -1.49 -7.75 -9.80
CA PRO A 143 -0.56 -6.74 -9.28
C PRO A 143 -0.57 -5.40 -10.02
N LYS A 144 -0.60 -5.45 -11.36
CA LYS A 144 -0.62 -4.24 -12.19
C LYS A 144 -1.92 -3.46 -12.03
N ASP A 145 -3.06 -4.15 -12.01
CA ASP A 145 -4.37 -3.52 -11.86
C ASP A 145 -4.53 -2.91 -10.46
N LEU A 146 -3.91 -3.52 -9.44
CA LEU A 146 -3.86 -2.95 -8.11
C LEU A 146 -3.03 -1.66 -8.05
N VAL A 147 -1.87 -1.63 -8.72
CA VAL A 147 -1.06 -0.41 -8.82
C VAL A 147 -1.83 0.72 -9.50
N ASP A 148 -2.51 0.43 -10.61
CA ASP A 148 -3.26 1.43 -11.35
C ASP A 148 -4.47 1.94 -10.54
N ALA A 149 -5.10 1.07 -9.74
CA ALA A 149 -6.13 1.46 -8.77
C ALA A 149 -5.57 2.35 -7.64
N ILE A 150 -4.40 2.04 -7.07
CA ILE A 150 -3.77 2.87 -6.03
C ILE A 150 -3.35 4.23 -6.59
N ARG A 151 -2.78 4.29 -7.80
CA ARG A 151 -2.43 5.57 -8.47
C ARG A 151 -3.63 6.48 -8.69
N SER A 152 -4.82 5.91 -8.88
CA SER A 152 -6.05 6.70 -9.01
C SER A 152 -6.39 7.43 -7.71
N ARG A 153 -5.93 6.93 -6.55
CA ARG A 153 -6.07 7.57 -5.23
C ARG A 153 -4.88 8.43 -4.87
N GLU A 154 -3.67 7.99 -5.23
CA GLU A 154 -2.42 8.69 -4.97
C GLU A 154 -1.65 8.93 -6.29
N PRO A 155 -2.01 9.96 -7.07
CA PRO A 155 -1.39 10.20 -8.39
C PRO A 155 0.12 10.47 -8.34
N ALA A 156 0.64 10.91 -7.18
CA ALA A 156 2.05 11.14 -6.94
C ALA A 156 2.82 9.87 -6.51
N ALA A 157 2.14 8.74 -6.34
CA ALA A 157 2.79 7.49 -5.93
C ALA A 157 3.63 6.91 -7.07
N GLU A 158 4.93 6.82 -6.83
CA GLU A 158 5.88 6.20 -7.75
C GLU A 158 6.05 4.71 -7.42
N PHE A 159 5.86 3.87 -8.43
CA PHE A 159 6.02 2.43 -8.32
C PHE A 159 7.05 1.96 -9.34
N PHE A 160 7.92 1.04 -8.93
CA PHE A 160 8.91 0.39 -9.79
C PHE A 160 8.81 -1.12 -9.66
N ALA A 161 9.03 -1.83 -10.77
CA ALA A 161 8.97 -3.28 -10.82
C ALA A 161 10.38 -3.87 -10.69
N GLN A 162 10.49 -4.94 -9.90
CA GLN A 162 11.69 -5.76 -9.81
C GLN A 162 11.28 -7.23 -9.74
N ALA A 163 11.73 -8.01 -10.72
CA ALA A 163 11.26 -9.38 -10.94
C ALA A 163 9.72 -9.46 -11.00
N ASN A 164 9.10 -10.28 -10.14
CA ASN A 164 7.65 -10.46 -10.06
C ASN A 164 6.98 -9.58 -8.99
N THR A 165 7.72 -8.64 -8.42
CA THR A 165 7.28 -7.76 -7.34
C THR A 165 7.25 -6.31 -7.81
N ILE A 166 6.25 -5.54 -7.36
CA ILE A 166 6.19 -4.10 -7.58
C ILE A 166 6.37 -3.41 -6.23
N PHE A 167 7.23 -2.40 -6.20
CA PHE A 167 7.59 -1.68 -4.98
C PHE A 167 7.25 -0.20 -5.11
N ARG A 168 6.95 0.42 -3.97
CA ARG A 168 6.99 1.86 -3.75
C ARG A 168 7.76 2.12 -2.47
N VAL A 169 8.86 2.87 -2.56
CA VAL A 169 9.57 3.37 -1.38
C VAL A 169 8.82 4.62 -0.90
N ILE A 170 8.41 4.62 0.36
CA ILE A 170 7.67 5.72 0.99
C ILE A 170 8.63 6.59 1.79
N GLU A 171 9.58 5.95 2.48
CA GLU A 171 10.56 6.63 3.32
C GLU A 171 11.83 5.76 3.38
N GLU A 172 12.99 6.34 3.13
CA GLU A 172 14.27 5.69 3.42
C GLU A 172 14.63 5.96 4.89
N GLY A 173 15.05 4.92 5.60
CA GLY A 173 15.46 5.04 7.00
C GLY A 173 16.97 5.18 7.15
N ASN A 174 17.43 5.07 8.39
CA ASN A 174 18.83 5.25 8.73
C ASN A 174 19.58 3.93 8.57
N ALA A 175 19.78 3.52 7.32
CA ALA A 175 20.53 2.31 6.99
C ALA A 175 21.92 2.34 7.67
N GLN A 176 22.22 1.33 8.49
CA GLN A 176 23.55 1.11 9.05
C GLN A 176 24.18 -0.12 8.40
N GLY A 177 25.43 0.00 7.95
CA GLY A 177 26.16 -1.10 7.32
C GLY A 177 25.59 -1.49 5.96
N SER A 178 25.39 -2.79 5.73
CA SER A 178 24.87 -3.34 4.47
C SER A 178 23.35 -3.53 4.43
N THR A 179 22.64 -3.21 5.52
CA THR A 179 21.19 -3.39 5.63
C THR A 179 20.47 -2.11 5.27
N ALA A 180 19.72 -2.14 4.16
CA ALA A 180 18.83 -1.06 3.80
C ALA A 180 17.69 -0.97 4.83
N SER A 181 17.44 0.24 5.34
CA SER A 181 16.29 0.57 6.17
C SER A 181 15.30 1.37 5.33
N ALA A 182 14.03 0.96 5.32
CA ALA A 182 13.01 1.64 4.55
C ALA A 182 11.61 1.29 5.03
N ARG A 183 10.69 2.20 4.73
CA ARG A 183 9.26 1.99 4.67
C ARG A 183 8.87 1.82 3.22
N THR A 184 8.41 0.62 2.88
CA THR A 184 8.14 0.23 1.51
C THR A 184 6.77 -0.40 1.41
N MET A 185 6.01 -0.05 0.39
CA MET A 185 4.87 -0.83 -0.04
C MET A 185 5.33 -1.83 -1.11
N MET A 186 4.94 -3.08 -0.94
CA MET A 186 5.26 -4.20 -1.81
C MET A 186 3.96 -4.81 -2.33
N ILE A 187 3.87 -5.01 -3.64
CA ILE A 187 2.73 -5.65 -4.30
C ILE A 187 3.23 -6.89 -5.03
N ASN A 188 2.73 -8.05 -4.60
CA ASN A 188 3.11 -9.36 -5.12
C ASN A 188 1.93 -10.06 -5.77
N GLY A 189 2.19 -10.75 -6.87
CA GLY A 189 1.25 -11.76 -7.37
C GLY A 189 1.14 -12.92 -6.39
N THR A 190 -0.01 -13.57 -6.37
CA THR A 190 -0.19 -14.84 -5.65
C THR A 190 -0.13 -16.02 -6.63
N GLY A 191 -0.40 -17.24 -6.15
CA GLY A 191 -0.64 -18.38 -7.04
C GLY A 191 -1.89 -18.24 -7.91
N ASN A 192 -2.79 -17.30 -7.59
CA ASN A 192 -3.93 -16.92 -8.41
C ASN A 192 -3.60 -15.64 -9.20
N PRO A 193 -3.70 -15.65 -10.54
CA PRO A 193 -3.34 -14.50 -11.38
C PRO A 193 -4.23 -13.28 -11.15
N ASN A 194 -5.44 -13.47 -10.63
CA ASN A 194 -6.40 -12.41 -10.33
C ASN A 194 -6.32 -11.98 -8.86
N GLN A 195 -5.25 -12.29 -8.15
CA GLN A 195 -5.07 -11.90 -6.77
C GLN A 195 -3.65 -11.38 -6.54
N SER A 196 -3.57 -10.39 -5.68
CA SER A 196 -2.30 -9.81 -5.26
C SER A 196 -2.32 -9.50 -3.78
N LEU A 197 -1.15 -9.61 -3.18
CA LEU A 197 -0.89 -9.20 -1.82
C LEU A 197 -0.25 -7.81 -1.86
N VAL A 198 -0.86 -6.85 -1.19
CA VAL A 198 -0.24 -5.54 -0.92
C VAL A 198 0.20 -5.50 0.53
N LEU A 199 1.49 -5.34 0.75
CA LEU A 199 2.13 -5.32 2.06
C LEU A 199 2.85 -4.01 2.29
N CYS A 200 2.77 -3.52 3.51
CA CYS A 200 3.74 -2.61 4.07
C CYS A 200 4.90 -3.40 4.65
N VAL A 201 6.11 -2.95 4.38
CA VAL A 201 7.40 -3.48 4.84
C VAL A 201 8.13 -2.36 5.55
N VAL A 202 8.32 -2.51 6.86
CA VAL A 202 8.89 -1.45 7.68
C VAL A 202 9.92 -2.03 8.64
N THR A 203 11.13 -1.46 8.61
CA THR A 203 12.23 -1.78 9.51
C THR A 203 12.05 -1.13 10.89
N ALA A 204 12.67 -1.71 11.92
CA ALA A 204 12.48 -1.32 13.33
C ALA A 204 12.73 0.13 13.66
N ASP A 205 13.73 0.73 13.04
CA ASP A 205 14.08 2.14 13.22
C ASP A 205 12.97 3.08 12.73
N LEU A 206 12.12 2.62 11.81
CA LEU A 206 10.99 3.38 11.26
C LEU A 206 9.63 3.03 11.91
N MET A 207 9.62 2.17 12.92
CA MET A 207 8.42 1.82 13.69
C MET A 207 8.19 2.75 14.89
N GLY A 208 9.09 3.71 15.15
CA GLY A 208 9.04 4.58 16.31
C GLY A 208 9.19 3.79 17.62
N ASP A 209 8.28 4.02 18.57
CA ASP A 209 8.30 3.33 19.86
C ASP A 209 7.69 1.92 19.80
N MET A 210 7.11 1.51 18.68
CA MET A 210 6.48 0.21 18.53
C MET A 210 7.53 -0.91 18.51
N LYS A 211 7.44 -1.84 19.46
CA LYS A 211 8.33 -3.01 19.56
C LYS A 211 7.69 -4.31 19.04
N SER A 212 6.40 -4.29 18.78
CA SER A 212 5.63 -5.41 18.23
C SER A 212 4.37 -4.91 17.55
N LEU A 213 3.87 -5.66 16.56
CA LEU A 213 2.57 -5.38 15.97
C LEU A 213 1.47 -5.57 17.02
N PRO A 214 0.38 -4.78 16.97
CA PRO A 214 -0.79 -5.02 17.80
C PRO A 214 -1.42 -6.37 17.48
N ASP A 215 -1.92 -7.06 18.50
CA ASP A 215 -2.62 -8.33 18.35
C ASP A 215 -3.83 -8.16 17.41
N ALA A 216 -3.88 -8.97 16.35
CA ALA A 216 -4.94 -8.87 15.36
C ALA A 216 -6.31 -9.23 15.94
N ALA A 217 -6.37 -10.14 16.92
CA ALA A 217 -7.63 -10.50 17.54
C ALA A 217 -8.15 -9.34 18.39
N ASP A 218 -7.30 -8.62 19.12
CA ASP A 218 -7.70 -7.40 19.83
C ASP A 218 -8.12 -6.26 18.89
N MET A 219 -7.54 -6.20 17.69
CA MET A 219 -7.94 -5.19 16.69
C MET A 219 -9.29 -5.49 16.03
N PHE A 220 -9.60 -6.76 15.77
CA PHE A 220 -10.78 -7.16 14.99
C PHE A 220 -11.92 -7.77 15.81
N ARG A 221 -11.73 -8.11 17.09
CA ARG A 221 -12.81 -8.56 17.97
C ARG A 221 -13.65 -7.37 18.47
N ARG A 222 -14.97 -7.54 18.43
CA ARG A 222 -15.94 -6.89 19.30
C ARG A 222 -16.90 -7.94 19.84
#